data_AF-A0A6L8HVT4-F1
#
_entry.id   AF-A0A6L8HVT4-F1
#
_cell.length_a   1.000
_cell.length_b   1.000
_cell.length_c   1.000
_cell.angle_alpha   90.00
_cell.angle_beta   90.00
_cell.angle_gamma   90.00
#
_symmetry.space_group_name_H-M   'P 1'
#
loop_
_entity.id
_entity.type
_entity.pdbx_description
1 polymer ?
#
loop_
_entity_poly.entity_id
_entity_poly.type
_entity_poly.pdbx_seq_one_letter_code
_entity_poly.pdbx_strand_id
1 'polypeptide(L)'
;SADPVNVHGADGWAEFCARALGSFGGTQHFIAPPLVLIDEAPVERDGVRLGGKARLRSYLQATHTLPLEGEDVPPDTTDKTPTLVAGTNTVIYGTYEDECVREAVGWRIRRRSLRYTHIEARPFEAGR
;
A
#
# COMPACT_ATOMS: atom_id res chain seq x y z
N SER A 1 -6.75 -16.50 14.32
CA SER A 1 -6.65 -15.94 12.97
C SER A 1 -7.50 -14.69 12.93
N ALA A 2 -6.97 -13.57 12.44
CA ALA A 2 -7.81 -12.39 12.18
C ALA A 2 -8.61 -12.63 10.89
N ASP A 3 -9.89 -12.30 10.90
CA ASP A 3 -10.74 -12.38 9.71
C ASP A 3 -10.23 -11.43 8.61
N PRO A 4 -10.35 -11.80 7.33
CA PRO A 4 -9.94 -10.94 6.23
C PRO A 4 -10.76 -9.65 6.21
N VAL A 5 -10.07 -8.51 6.19
CA VAL A 5 -10.71 -7.21 5.96
C VAL A 5 -11.09 -7.09 4.49
N ASN A 6 -12.39 -6.95 4.22
CA ASN A 6 -12.91 -6.77 2.86
C ASN A 6 -13.44 -5.35 2.69
N VAL A 7 -12.89 -4.64 1.70
CA VAL A 7 -13.23 -3.25 1.39
C VAL A 7 -13.72 -3.16 -0.05
N HIS A 8 -14.85 -2.48 -0.26
CA HIS A 8 -15.54 -2.43 -1.55
C HIS A 8 -15.67 -0.99 -2.05
N GLY A 9 -15.53 -0.82 -3.38
CA GLY A 9 -15.70 0.47 -4.05
C GLY A 9 -14.55 1.44 -3.79
N ALA A 10 -14.46 2.48 -4.63
CA ALA A 10 -13.43 3.51 -4.50
C ALA A 10 -13.56 4.28 -3.17
N ASP A 11 -14.78 4.64 -2.79
CA ASP A 11 -15.05 5.40 -1.56
C ASP A 11 -14.71 4.60 -0.31
N GLY A 12 -15.08 3.31 -0.27
CA GLY A 12 -14.72 2.43 0.84
C GLY A 12 -13.21 2.25 0.97
N TRP A 13 -12.49 2.17 -0.16
CA TRP A 13 -11.03 2.16 -0.16
C TRP A 13 -10.43 3.48 0.31
N ALA A 14 -11.00 4.62 -0.09
CA ALA A 14 -10.55 5.93 0.37
C ALA A 14 -10.71 6.08 1.89
N GLU A 15 -11.87 5.70 2.43
CA GLU A 15 -12.12 5.70 3.88
C GLU A 15 -11.19 4.73 4.62
N PHE A 16 -11.04 3.51 4.10
CA PHE A 16 -10.13 2.53 4.70
C PHE A 16 -8.70 3.04 4.74
N CYS A 17 -8.19 3.60 3.65
CA CYS A 17 -6.85 4.19 3.60
C CYS A 17 -6.72 5.39 4.54
N ALA A 18 -7.72 6.28 4.60
CA ALA A 18 -7.69 7.42 5.51
C ALA A 18 -7.61 6.96 6.97
N ARG A 19 -8.40 5.96 7.36
CA ARG A 19 -8.38 5.39 8.71
C ARG A 19 -7.10 4.62 9.02
N ALA A 20 -6.64 3.81 8.06
CA ALA A 20 -5.46 2.97 8.24
C ALA A 20 -4.16 3.80 8.26
N LEU A 21 -4.07 4.86 7.45
CA LEU A 21 -2.86 5.67 7.30
C LEU A 21 -2.84 6.91 8.19
N GLY A 22 -4.01 7.44 8.57
CA GLY A 22 -4.12 8.71 9.30
C GLY A 22 -3.50 8.70 10.70
N SER A 23 -3.23 7.52 11.27
CA SER A 23 -2.54 7.39 12.57
C SER A 23 -1.02 7.32 12.47
N PHE A 24 -0.45 7.20 11.26
CA PHE A 24 0.99 7.04 11.09
C PHE A 24 1.69 8.37 10.80
N GLY A 25 2.79 8.64 11.50
CA GLY A 25 3.64 9.81 11.23
C GLY A 25 4.44 9.66 9.93
N GLY A 26 4.73 8.43 9.51
CA GLY A 26 5.44 8.14 8.27
C GLY A 26 5.21 6.71 7.80
N THR A 27 5.19 6.52 6.48
CA THR A 27 5.07 5.18 5.89
C THR A 27 6.09 5.02 4.76
N GLN A 28 6.69 3.84 4.65
CA GLN A 28 7.56 3.49 3.54
C GLN A 28 7.26 2.06 3.09
N HIS A 29 7.15 1.87 1.78
CA HIS A 29 6.81 0.58 1.18
C HIS A 29 7.92 0.18 0.20
N PHE A 30 8.63 -0.90 0.51
CA PHE A 30 9.53 -1.58 -0.42
C PHE A 30 8.78 -2.71 -1.10
N ILE A 31 8.64 -2.60 -2.41
CA ILE A 31 7.96 -3.58 -3.24
C ILE A 31 9.01 -4.23 -4.14
N ALA A 32 9.19 -5.54 -3.99
CA ALA A 32 10.09 -6.30 -4.86
C ALA A 32 9.59 -6.29 -6.31
N PRO A 33 10.47 -6.54 -7.30
CA PRO A 33 10.05 -6.67 -8.69
C PRO A 33 8.86 -7.64 -8.83
N PRO A 34 7.75 -7.21 -9.44
CA PRO A 34 6.56 -8.04 -9.51
C PRO A 34 6.73 -9.18 -10.52
N LEU A 35 6.21 -10.36 -10.19
CA LEU A 35 5.84 -11.35 -11.20
C LEU A 35 4.55 -10.89 -11.88
N VAL A 36 4.61 -10.72 -13.20
CA VAL A 36 3.46 -10.33 -14.02
C VAL A 36 3.02 -11.51 -14.87
N LEU A 37 1.75 -11.89 -14.74
CA LEU A 37 1.12 -12.91 -15.58
C LEU A 37 0.06 -12.21 -16.44
N ILE A 38 0.26 -12.20 -17.77
CA ILE A 38 -0.72 -11.66 -18.70
C ILE A 38 -1.71 -12.76 -19.03
N ASP A 39 -2.94 -12.63 -18.53
CA ASP A 39 -4.02 -13.58 -18.78
C ASP A 39 -4.71 -13.30 -20.12
N GLU A 40 -4.90 -12.02 -20.44
CA GLU A 40 -5.47 -11.56 -21.71
C GLU A 40 -4.64 -10.38 -22.24
N ALA A 41 -4.10 -10.50 -23.45
CA ALA A 41 -3.32 -9.43 -24.06
C ALA A 41 -4.25 -8.26 -24.45
N PRO A 42 -3.85 -7.00 -24.22
CA PRO A 42 -4.65 -5.85 -24.64
C PRO A 42 -4.59 -5.67 -26.16
N VAL A 43 -5.74 -5.29 -26.72
CA VAL A 43 -5.97 -5.09 -28.16
C VAL A 43 -5.82 -3.62 -28.51
N GLU A 44 -5.20 -3.33 -29.65
CA GLU A 44 -5.09 -1.99 -30.21
C GLU A 44 -6.44 -1.52 -30.77
N ARG A 45 -6.92 -0.34 -30.35
CA ARG A 45 -8.02 0.41 -30.97
C ARG A 45 -7.66 1.88 -30.97
N ASP A 46 -7.70 2.52 -32.13
CA ASP A 46 -7.42 3.96 -32.30
C ASP A 46 -6.07 4.39 -31.69
N GLY A 47 -5.05 3.54 -31.80
CA GLY A 47 -3.71 3.79 -31.23
C GLY A 47 -3.61 3.60 -29.71
N VAL A 48 -4.65 3.05 -29.07
CA VAL A 48 -4.71 2.77 -27.64
C VAL A 48 -4.91 1.28 -27.39
N ARG A 49 -4.07 0.70 -26.53
CA ARG A 49 -4.20 -0.70 -26.10
C ARG A 49 -5.15 -0.81 -24.92
N LEU A 50 -6.27 -1.54 -25.09
CA LEU A 50 -7.36 -1.68 -24.12
C LEU A 50 -7.74 -3.15 -23.86
N GLY A 51 -8.46 -3.40 -22.77
CA GLY A 51 -9.19 -4.66 -22.52
C GLY A 51 -8.35 -5.84 -22.01
N GLY A 52 -7.02 -5.70 -21.93
CA GLY A 52 -6.15 -6.74 -21.40
C GLY A 52 -6.35 -6.98 -19.90
N LYS A 53 -6.05 -8.19 -19.45
CA LYS A 53 -6.10 -8.61 -18.05
C LYS A 53 -4.76 -9.20 -17.63
N ALA A 54 -4.34 -8.87 -16.41
CA ALA A 54 -3.11 -9.37 -15.84
C ALA A 54 -3.27 -9.61 -14.34
N ARG A 55 -2.48 -10.55 -13.82
CA ARG A 55 -2.27 -10.72 -12.39
C ARG A 55 -0.86 -10.30 -12.03
N LEU A 56 -0.72 -9.57 -10.92
CA LEU A 56 0.56 -9.19 -10.36
C LEU A 56 0.75 -9.85 -9.00
N ARG A 57 1.98 -10.32 -8.73
CA ARG A 57 2.41 -10.76 -7.41
C ARG A 57 3.72 -10.09 -7.04
N SER A 58 3.77 -9.44 -5.90
CA SER A 58 5.00 -8.81 -5.40
C SER A 58 5.16 -9.00 -3.90
N TYR A 59 6.40 -9.21 -3.48
CA TYR A 59 6.74 -9.18 -2.06
C TYR A 59 6.75 -7.74 -1.57
N LEU A 60 6.21 -7.55 -0.37
CA LEU A 60 6.13 -6.28 0.33
C LEU A 60 6.95 -6.35 1.61
N GLN A 61 7.74 -5.31 1.85
CA GLN A 61 8.10 -4.88 3.19
C GLN A 61 7.58 -3.45 3.38
N ALA A 62 6.66 -3.25 4.32
CA ALA A 62 6.15 -1.93 4.67
C ALA A 62 6.56 -1.56 6.09
N THR A 63 7.04 -0.34 6.29
CA THR A 63 7.31 0.25 7.60
C THR A 63 6.33 1.38 7.87
N HIS A 64 5.78 1.41 9.08
CA HIS A 64 4.84 2.42 9.53
C HIS A 64 5.29 2.94 10.89
N THR A 65 5.55 4.23 11.00
CA THR A 65 5.92 4.85 12.28
C THR A 65 4.68 5.42 12.96
N LEU A 66 4.46 4.99 14.20
CA LEU A 66 3.53 5.60 15.14
C LEU A 66 4.30 6.58 16.01
N PRO A 67 3.75 7.77 16.30
CA PRO A 67 4.32 8.71 17.26
C PRO A 67 4.36 8.10 18.68
N LEU A 68 5.05 8.77 19.61
CA LEU A 68 4.95 8.46 21.03
C LEU A 68 3.50 8.64 21.52
N GLU A 69 3.13 7.83 22.51
CA GLU A 69 1.81 7.92 23.15
C GLU A 69 1.63 9.33 23.76
N GLY A 70 0.57 10.03 23.32
CA GLY A 70 0.27 11.40 23.77
C GLY A 70 0.88 12.52 22.94
N GLU A 71 1.62 12.22 21.87
CA GLU A 71 2.08 13.22 20.90
C GLU A 71 1.16 13.26 19.68
N ASP A 72 0.68 14.45 19.33
CA ASP A 72 -0.13 14.67 18.13
C ASP A 72 0.74 14.61 16.87
N VAL A 73 0.31 13.84 15.87
CA VAL A 73 0.87 13.94 14.52
C VAL A 73 0.32 15.24 13.89
N PRO A 74 1.17 16.17 13.41
CA PRO A 74 0.70 17.35 12.71
C PRO A 74 -0.19 16.93 11.53
N PRO A 75 -1.36 17.57 11.32
CA PRO A 75 -2.37 17.13 10.36
C PRO A 75 -1.96 17.30 8.89
N ASP A 76 -0.77 17.86 8.60
CA ASP A 76 -0.40 18.25 7.25
C ASP A 76 1.12 18.16 7.01
N THR A 77 1.50 17.39 5.99
CA THR A 77 2.87 17.20 5.49
C THR A 77 3.28 18.27 4.48
N THR A 78 2.65 19.45 4.49
CA THR A 78 3.10 20.59 3.67
C THR A 78 4.45 21.13 4.13
N ASP A 79 4.84 20.88 5.39
CA ASP A 79 6.22 20.96 5.83
C ASP A 79 6.97 19.70 5.33
N LYS A 80 7.88 19.92 4.38
CA LYS A 80 8.68 18.87 3.73
C LYS A 80 9.71 18.22 4.65
N THR A 81 9.73 18.61 5.92
CA THR A 81 10.63 18.05 6.92
C THR A 81 10.03 16.74 7.42
N PRO A 82 10.58 15.56 7.06
CA PRO A 82 10.14 14.32 7.67
C PRO A 82 10.43 14.40 9.16
N THR A 83 9.40 14.57 9.97
CA THR A 83 9.55 14.53 11.42
C THR A 83 9.78 13.07 11.78
N LEU A 84 11.05 12.70 12.01
CA LEU A 84 11.40 11.43 12.64
C LEU A 84 11.00 11.52 14.11
N VAL A 85 9.70 11.39 14.38
CA VAL A 85 9.19 11.30 15.74
C VAL A 85 9.67 9.96 16.29
N ALA A 86 10.27 9.97 17.48
CA ALA A 86 10.47 8.74 18.24
C ALA A 86 9.10 8.04 18.43
N GLY A 87 9.08 6.73 18.63
CA GLY A 87 7.82 6.01 18.77
C GLY A 87 7.93 4.53 18.47
N THR A 88 6.94 3.97 17.77
CA THR A 88 6.92 2.55 17.40
C THR A 88 6.98 2.41 15.89
N ASN A 89 7.96 1.65 15.38
CA ASN A 89 8.01 1.23 13.99
C ASN A 89 7.37 -0.15 13.84
N THR A 90 6.28 -0.23 13.06
CA THR A 90 5.64 -1.49 12.68
C THR A 90 6.14 -1.90 11.30
N VAL A 91 6.82 -3.05 11.23
CA VAL A 91 7.27 -3.65 9.98
C VAL A 91 6.34 -4.78 9.58
N ILE A 92 5.85 -4.72 8.35
CA ILE A 92 4.93 -5.69 7.77
C ILE A 92 5.62 -6.34 6.57
N TYR A 93 5.70 -7.67 6.61
CA TYR A 93 6.10 -8.49 5.48
C TYR A 93 4.88 -9.20 4.90
N GLY A 94 4.81 -9.24 3.58
CA GLY A 94 3.71 -9.94 2.93
C GLY A 94 3.86 -10.05 1.43
N THR A 95 2.76 -10.44 0.80
CA THR A 95 2.63 -10.54 -0.65
C THR A 95 1.38 -9.81 -1.09
N TYR A 96 1.52 -8.85 -2.01
CA TYR A 96 0.39 -8.34 -2.77
C TYR A 96 0.05 -9.32 -3.88
N GLU A 97 -1.24 -9.60 -4.01
CA GLU A 97 -1.82 -10.29 -5.15
C GLU A 97 -2.87 -9.38 -5.77
N ASP A 98 -2.60 -8.89 -6.99
CA ASP A 98 -3.38 -7.89 -7.67
C ASP A 98 -4.00 -8.45 -8.96
N GLU A 99 -5.26 -8.09 -9.22
CA GLU A 99 -5.92 -8.28 -10.51
C GLU A 99 -5.99 -6.92 -11.21
N CYS A 100 -5.49 -6.86 -12.44
CA CYS A 100 -5.34 -5.64 -13.19
C CYS A 100 -6.07 -5.71 -14.53
N VAL A 101 -6.63 -4.57 -14.95
CA VAL A 101 -7.22 -4.37 -16.27
C VAL A 101 -6.49 -3.23 -16.98
N ARG A 102 -6.23 -3.40 -18.28
CA ARG A 102 -5.66 -2.36 -19.12
C ARG A 102 -6.74 -1.36 -19.53
N GLU A 103 -6.53 -0.11 -19.15
CA GLU A 103 -7.33 1.05 -19.52
C GLU A 103 -6.52 2.02 -20.40
N ALA A 104 -7.17 3.08 -20.88
CA ALA A 104 -6.56 4.03 -21.80
C ALA A 104 -5.26 4.65 -21.25
N VAL A 105 -5.24 4.98 -19.96
CA VAL A 105 -4.13 5.68 -19.30
C VAL A 105 -3.09 4.75 -18.67
N GLY A 106 -3.37 3.46 -18.55
CA GLY A 106 -2.58 2.63 -17.64
C GLY A 106 -3.16 1.25 -17.37
N TRP A 107 -2.45 0.48 -16.56
CA TRP A 107 -3.04 -0.68 -15.90
C TRP A 107 -3.68 -0.22 -14.60
N ARG A 108 -4.96 -0.56 -14.39
CA ARG A 108 -5.69 -0.27 -13.15
C ARG A 108 -5.85 -1.55 -12.36
N ILE A 109 -5.50 -1.49 -11.07
CA ILE A 109 -5.81 -2.54 -10.10
C ILE A 109 -7.32 -2.54 -9.85
N ARG A 110 -7.97 -3.68 -10.06
CA ARG A 110 -9.41 -3.90 -9.82
C ARG A 110 -9.67 -4.62 -8.51
N ARG A 111 -8.72 -5.45 -8.09
CA ARG A 111 -8.73 -6.15 -6.82
C ARG A 111 -7.30 -6.25 -6.32
N ARG A 112 -7.12 -6.04 -5.02
CA ARG A 112 -5.87 -6.27 -4.30
C ARG A 112 -6.17 -7.12 -3.07
N SER A 113 -5.34 -8.13 -2.84
CA SER A 113 -5.24 -8.80 -1.55
C SER A 113 -3.82 -8.71 -1.02
N LEU A 114 -3.69 -8.48 0.28
CA LEU A 114 -2.43 -8.55 1.00
C LEU A 114 -2.45 -9.79 1.88
N ARG A 115 -1.52 -10.72 1.63
CA ARG A 115 -1.26 -11.84 2.53
C ARG A 115 -0.11 -11.48 3.44
N TYR A 116 -0.40 -11.30 4.72
CA TYR A 116 0.61 -11.10 5.75
C TYR A 116 1.41 -12.39 5.95
N THR A 117 2.73 -12.29 5.93
CA THR A 117 3.64 -13.38 6.30
C THR A 117 4.26 -13.14 7.67
N HIS A 118 4.57 -11.88 7.99
CA HIS A 118 5.10 -11.50 9.29
C HIS A 118 4.74 -10.04 9.62
N ILE A 119 4.49 -9.76 10.90
CA ILE A 119 4.29 -8.41 11.41
C ILE A 119 5.11 -8.30 12.70
N GLU A 120 5.89 -7.25 12.82
CA GLU A 120 6.64 -6.93 14.02
C GLU A 120 6.50 -5.45 14.38
N ALA A 121 6.50 -5.16 15.68
CA ALA A 121 6.58 -3.81 16.20
C ALA A 121 7.87 -3.67 16.99
N ARG A 122 8.62 -2.59 16.72
CA ARG A 122 9.89 -2.29 17.40
C ARG A 122 9.88 -0.85 17.90
N PRO A 123 10.44 -0.57 19.09
CA PRO A 123 10.75 0.79 19.48
C PRO A 123 11.62 1.47 18.42
N PHE A 124 11.26 2.68 18.04
CA PHE A 124 12.04 3.54 17.16
C PHE A 124 12.51 4.73 17.98
N GLU A 125 13.76 4.69 18.41
CA GLU A 125 14.42 5.88 18.95
C GLU A 125 14.90 6.71 17.77
N ALA A 126 14.52 7.98 17.72
CA ALA A 126 15.07 8.91 16.75
C ALA A 126 16.59 8.99 16.99
N GLY A 127 17.37 8.47 16.04
CA GLY A 127 18.83 8.64 16.05
C GLY A 127 19.16 10.12 15.87
N ARG A 128 20.03 10.65 16.75
CA ARG A 128 20.61 11.99 16.63
C ARG A 128 21.36 12.17 15.32
#